data_AF-A0A3B0NAJ1-F1
#
_entry.id   AF-A0A3B0NAJ1-F1
#
_cell.length_a   1.000
_cell.length_b   1.000
_cell.length_c   1.000
_cell.angle_alpha   90.00
_cell.angle_beta   90.00
_cell.angle_gamma   90.00
#
_symmetry.space_group_name_H-M   'P 1'
#
loop_
_entity.id
_entity.type
_entity.pdbx_description
1 polymer ?
#
loop_
_entity_poly.entity_id
_entity_poly.type
_entity_poly.pdbx_seq_one_letter_code
_entity_poly.pdbx_strand_id
1 'polypeptide(L)'
;MKSTLYSTFLILFLLSNSYSFFFKTKNTPLKVFSGPIKVAIMGSTGSVGTQALEVIRNLNNLEGGSEPKFKVVALSAKSNHKLLSQQVNEFKPQVCHILKNYEKLPNLLKRKCEILSDKSDLLDLCRKLDYDLIIMAISGCDGIEPTMAAAESGKKIALSNKESVVSAGSLLSKVVKKYKTTVIPVDSEHNAIFQCLDDGKVDTTRITYVTSISSQVLAGVKNLILTTSGGPFLGKKYPEYKNLKTSDNISHPVWKMGSKITVDSSTMMNKALEVLEAHHLFGIHLDNIKILVHKECLVHSLVEFVDNSVLCQMYLPDMKLPISHSLNWPNRTKNSLPPLDLRGKTLTFKEVDFENFPFLCLGYEVGRLGGLYPAVFNAANDVANDLFRSNMIDYDQLYHIVRETVEEFNNPDLNDDSLQDIMYADSWAKETANKVYSRVVT
;
A
#
# COMPACT_ATOMS: atom_id res chain seq x y z
N MET A 1 -34.20 2.03 -61.83
CA MET A 1 -33.99 1.48 -60.47
C MET A 1 -32.49 1.46 -60.20
N LYS A 2 -31.98 2.57 -59.66
CA LYS A 2 -30.54 2.80 -59.39
C LYS A 2 -30.43 3.09 -57.89
N SER A 3 -30.14 2.08 -57.07
CA SER A 3 -29.83 2.31 -55.63
C SER A 3 -29.12 1.13 -54.93
N THR A 4 -28.33 0.31 -55.63
CA THR A 4 -27.73 -0.89 -54.98
C THR A 4 -26.30 -1.24 -55.37
N LEU A 5 -25.56 -0.37 -56.07
CA LEU A 5 -24.15 -0.65 -56.43
C LEU A 5 -23.09 0.17 -55.67
N TYR A 6 -23.47 1.13 -54.81
CA TYR A 6 -22.49 1.94 -54.07
C TYR A 6 -22.13 1.41 -52.67
N SER A 7 -22.80 0.37 -52.18
CA SER A 7 -22.56 -0.16 -50.82
C SER A 7 -21.42 -1.19 -50.75
N THR A 8 -21.03 -1.83 -51.85
CA THR A 8 -20.08 -2.95 -51.81
C THR A 8 -18.64 -2.53 -52.05
N PHE A 9 -18.41 -1.39 -52.72
CA PHE A 9 -17.06 -0.87 -52.99
C PHE A 9 -16.43 -0.11 -51.82
N LEU A 10 -17.25 0.48 -50.93
CA LEU A 10 -16.74 1.19 -49.74
C LEU A 10 -16.29 0.25 -48.61
N ILE A 11 -16.82 -0.99 -48.58
CA ILE A 11 -16.48 -1.99 -47.56
C ILE A 11 -15.17 -2.72 -47.90
N LEU A 12 -14.82 -2.87 -49.18
CA LEU A 12 -13.56 -3.50 -49.59
C LEU A 12 -12.34 -2.55 -49.51
N PHE A 13 -12.52 -1.24 -49.63
CA PHE A 13 -11.41 -0.28 -49.49
C PHE A 13 -11.00 -0.04 -48.02
N LEU A 14 -11.90 -0.30 -47.07
CA LEU A 14 -11.63 -0.21 -45.63
C LEU A 14 -11.02 -1.50 -45.04
N LEU A 15 -11.04 -2.61 -45.79
CA LEU A 15 -10.45 -3.89 -45.35
C LEU A 15 -9.04 -4.16 -45.90
N SER A 16 -8.54 -3.35 -46.84
CA SER A 16 -7.20 -3.50 -47.44
C SER A 16 -6.15 -2.51 -46.94
N ASN A 17 -6.50 -1.58 -46.03
CA ASN A 17 -5.56 -0.61 -45.44
C ASN A 17 -5.32 -0.80 -43.94
N SER A 18 -5.66 -1.97 -43.39
CA SER A 18 -5.44 -2.32 -41.97
C SER A 18 -4.00 -2.75 -41.65
N TYR A 19 -3.08 -2.71 -42.62
CA TYR A 19 -1.67 -2.99 -42.42
C TYR A 19 -0.85 -1.76 -42.76
N SER A 20 -0.05 -1.29 -41.80
CA SER A 20 0.93 -0.20 -41.88
C SER A 20 0.50 1.16 -41.33
N PHE A 21 0.25 1.20 -40.01
CA PHE A 21 0.69 2.34 -39.20
C PHE A 21 1.56 1.83 -38.04
N PHE A 22 2.72 1.29 -38.40
CA PHE A 22 3.83 1.13 -37.46
C PHE A 22 4.33 2.52 -37.08
N PHE A 23 3.84 3.04 -35.96
CA PHE A 23 4.58 4.05 -35.22
C PHE A 23 5.92 3.43 -34.81
N LYS A 24 6.98 3.80 -35.54
CA LYS A 24 8.37 3.75 -35.05
C LYS A 24 8.52 4.80 -33.95
N THR A 25 7.84 4.62 -32.82
CA THR A 25 8.32 5.19 -31.56
C THR A 25 9.50 4.33 -31.13
N LYS A 26 10.64 4.94 -30.81
CA LYS A 26 11.70 4.31 -30.01
C LYS A 26 11.15 4.04 -28.59
N ASN A 27 10.13 3.20 -28.48
CA ASN A 27 9.75 2.59 -27.24
C ASN A 27 10.63 1.35 -27.14
N THR A 28 11.49 1.33 -26.14
CA THR A 28 12.11 0.10 -25.64
C THR A 28 10.97 -0.92 -25.56
N PRO A 29 11.00 -2.02 -26.33
CA PRO A 29 9.91 -2.98 -26.29
C PRO A 29 9.82 -3.48 -24.84
N LEU A 30 8.66 -3.29 -24.22
CA LEU A 30 8.33 -4.00 -22.99
C LEU A 30 8.67 -5.46 -23.25
N LYS A 31 9.61 -6.01 -22.49
CA LYS A 31 10.04 -7.41 -22.61
C LYS A 31 8.77 -8.25 -22.66
N VAL A 32 8.53 -8.89 -23.81
CA VAL A 32 7.59 -10.00 -23.87
C VAL A 32 8.22 -11.07 -22.99
N PHE A 33 7.71 -11.21 -21.78
CA PHE A 33 8.17 -12.23 -20.85
C PHE A 33 7.88 -13.59 -21.49
N SER A 34 8.93 -14.28 -21.92
CA SER A 34 8.83 -15.62 -22.51
C SER A 34 8.71 -16.70 -21.42
N GLY A 35 7.90 -16.45 -20.40
CA GLY A 35 7.72 -17.33 -19.23
C GLY A 35 6.89 -16.67 -18.11
N PRO A 36 6.65 -17.39 -17.01
CA PRO A 36 5.85 -16.89 -15.89
C PRO A 36 6.50 -15.67 -15.23
N ILE A 37 5.67 -14.72 -14.79
CA ILE A 37 6.09 -13.59 -13.95
C ILE A 37 6.51 -14.14 -12.59
N LYS A 38 7.78 -13.96 -12.21
CA LYS A 38 8.32 -14.41 -10.93
C LYS A 38 7.93 -13.43 -9.83
N VAL A 39 7.22 -13.91 -8.82
CA VAL A 39 6.71 -13.10 -7.71
C VAL A 39 7.39 -13.50 -6.39
N ALA A 40 7.96 -12.53 -5.69
CA ALA A 40 8.39 -12.67 -4.31
C ALA A 40 7.35 -12.01 -3.38
N ILE A 41 7.05 -12.60 -2.23
CA ILE A 41 6.06 -12.05 -1.28
C ILE A 41 6.69 -11.98 0.11
N MET A 42 6.94 -10.75 0.56
CA MET A 42 7.47 -10.48 1.89
C MET A 42 6.30 -10.24 2.85
N GLY A 43 6.20 -11.03 3.93
CA GLY A 43 5.01 -11.00 4.80
C GLY A 43 3.84 -11.86 4.29
N SER A 44 4.14 -13.00 3.67
CA SER A 44 3.18 -13.92 3.04
C SER A 44 2.08 -14.46 3.96
N THR A 45 2.32 -14.52 5.27
CA THR A 45 1.35 -15.04 6.26
C THR A 45 0.47 -13.95 6.87
N GLY A 46 0.67 -12.68 6.49
CA GLY A 46 -0.19 -11.55 6.89
C GLY A 46 -1.42 -11.41 5.98
N SER A 47 -2.30 -10.47 6.30
CA SER A 47 -3.58 -10.25 5.58
C SER A 47 -3.39 -10.00 4.07
N VAL A 48 -2.45 -9.13 3.69
CA VAL A 48 -2.17 -8.86 2.28
C VAL A 48 -1.48 -10.04 1.61
N GLY A 49 -0.52 -10.67 2.28
CA GLY A 49 0.23 -11.81 1.74
C GLY A 49 -0.66 -13.03 1.43
N THR A 50 -1.59 -13.37 2.32
CA THR A 50 -2.53 -14.48 2.09
C THR A 50 -3.49 -14.19 0.95
N GLN A 51 -4.00 -12.95 0.87
CA GLN A 51 -4.86 -12.51 -0.24
C GLN A 51 -4.10 -12.44 -1.56
N ALA A 52 -2.84 -12.05 -1.58
CA ALA A 52 -2.01 -12.05 -2.78
C ALA A 52 -1.80 -13.46 -3.33
N LEU A 53 -1.52 -14.43 -2.46
CA LEU A 53 -1.45 -15.83 -2.85
C LEU A 53 -2.79 -16.35 -3.38
N GLU A 54 -3.92 -15.93 -2.79
CA GLU A 54 -5.25 -16.24 -3.31
C GLU A 54 -5.50 -15.65 -4.71
N VAL A 55 -5.15 -14.38 -4.93
CA VAL A 55 -5.25 -13.73 -6.23
C VAL A 55 -4.37 -14.43 -7.27
N ILE A 56 -3.13 -14.75 -6.93
CA ILE A 56 -2.20 -15.48 -7.81
C ILE A 56 -2.78 -16.84 -8.19
N ARG A 57 -3.30 -17.61 -7.23
CA ARG A 57 -3.96 -18.90 -7.46
C ARG A 57 -5.12 -18.75 -8.44
N ASN A 58 -6.01 -17.79 -8.19
CA ASN A 58 -7.20 -17.59 -9.02
C ASN A 58 -6.84 -17.15 -10.45
N LEU A 59 -5.86 -16.26 -10.61
CA LEU A 59 -5.40 -15.81 -11.92
C LEU A 59 -4.71 -16.95 -12.71
N ASN A 60 -3.89 -17.76 -12.04
CA ASN A 60 -3.27 -18.93 -12.66
C ASN A 60 -4.32 -19.97 -13.11
N ASN A 61 -5.38 -20.18 -12.32
CA ASN A 61 -6.47 -21.09 -12.69
C ASN A 61 -7.30 -20.58 -13.88
N LEU A 62 -7.42 -19.26 -14.06
CA LEU A 62 -8.19 -18.66 -15.16
C LEU A 62 -7.48 -18.72 -16.51
N GLU A 63 -6.14 -18.68 -16.56
CA GLU A 63 -5.42 -18.72 -17.83
C GLU A 63 -5.44 -20.11 -18.50
N GLY A 64 -5.67 -21.18 -17.74
CA GLY A 64 -5.91 -22.54 -18.28
C GLY A 64 -4.77 -23.14 -19.13
N GLY A 65 -3.63 -22.46 -19.22
CA GLY A 65 -2.46 -22.88 -19.99
C GLY A 65 -1.59 -23.92 -19.28
N SER A 66 -0.63 -24.49 -20.01
CA SER A 66 0.32 -25.47 -19.47
C SER A 66 1.32 -24.86 -18.47
N GLU A 67 1.54 -23.55 -18.55
CA GLU A 67 2.38 -22.79 -17.61
C GLU A 67 1.54 -21.76 -16.83
N PRO A 68 1.81 -21.56 -15.53
CA PRO A 68 1.11 -20.56 -14.74
C PRO A 68 1.52 -19.15 -15.17
N LYS A 69 0.62 -18.17 -15.07
CA LYS A 69 0.94 -16.76 -15.27
C LYS A 69 2.02 -16.25 -14.31
N PHE A 70 1.83 -16.58 -13.04
CA PHE A 70 2.66 -16.12 -11.93
C PHE A 70 3.31 -17.32 -11.25
N LYS A 71 4.62 -17.24 -11.06
CA LYS A 71 5.40 -18.22 -10.30
C LYS A 71 5.92 -17.58 -9.03
N VAL A 72 5.45 -18.06 -7.88
CA VAL A 72 5.96 -17.62 -6.58
C VAL A 72 7.37 -18.18 -6.39
N VAL A 73 8.36 -17.31 -6.22
CA VAL A 73 9.77 -17.69 -6.06
C VAL A 73 10.29 -17.55 -4.64
N ALA A 74 9.72 -16.64 -3.84
CA ALA A 74 10.07 -16.49 -2.44
C ALA A 74 8.88 -16.10 -1.57
N LEU A 75 8.88 -16.62 -0.35
CA LEU A 75 7.91 -16.27 0.70
C LEU A 75 8.66 -15.92 1.98
N SER A 76 8.26 -14.85 2.66
CA SER A 76 8.75 -14.58 4.01
C SER A 76 7.63 -14.51 5.06
N ALA A 77 7.97 -14.81 6.32
CA ALA A 77 7.08 -14.65 7.46
C ALA A 77 7.86 -14.27 8.73
N LYS A 78 7.19 -13.66 9.71
CA LYS A 78 7.81 -13.38 11.01
C LYS A 78 7.90 -14.63 11.89
N SER A 79 6.78 -15.34 12.11
CA SER A 79 6.73 -16.45 13.08
C SER A 79 5.75 -17.58 12.75
N ASN A 80 4.82 -17.39 11.80
CA ASN A 80 3.75 -18.35 11.49
C ASN A 80 4.23 -19.49 10.57
N HIS A 81 5.13 -20.33 11.09
CA HIS A 81 5.71 -21.48 10.40
C HIS A 81 4.66 -22.49 9.89
N LYS A 82 3.52 -22.62 10.57
CA LYS A 82 2.43 -23.53 10.15
C LYS A 82 1.77 -23.06 8.86
N LEU A 83 1.39 -21.78 8.77
CA LEU A 83 0.80 -21.24 7.55
C LEU A 83 1.84 -21.13 6.43
N LEU A 84 3.07 -20.72 6.77
CA LEU A 84 4.16 -20.65 5.80
C LEU A 84 4.44 -22.02 5.17
N SER A 85 4.46 -23.11 5.94
CA SER A 85 4.69 -24.45 5.39
C SER A 85 3.58 -24.89 4.43
N GLN A 86 2.32 -24.55 4.72
CA GLN A 86 1.19 -24.79 3.82
C GLN A 86 1.40 -24.03 2.49
N GLN A 87 1.77 -22.76 2.56
CA GLN A 87 2.03 -21.93 1.39
C GLN A 87 3.24 -22.44 0.58
N VAL A 88 4.34 -22.84 1.23
CA VAL A 88 5.52 -23.41 0.55
C VAL A 88 5.18 -24.71 -0.17
N ASN A 89 4.39 -25.58 0.47
CA ASN A 89 3.98 -26.85 -0.12
C ASN A 89 3.08 -26.65 -1.35
N GLU A 90 2.21 -25.64 -1.32
CA GLU A 90 1.30 -25.30 -2.40
C GLU A 90 2.01 -24.60 -3.57
N PHE A 91 2.65 -23.46 -3.29
CA PHE A 91 3.20 -22.55 -4.30
C PHE A 91 4.62 -22.89 -4.73
N LYS A 92 5.30 -23.79 -4.00
CA LYS A 92 6.57 -24.39 -4.40
C LYS A 92 7.69 -23.35 -4.68
N PRO A 93 7.89 -22.33 -3.81
CA PRO A 93 8.97 -21.37 -4.00
C PRO A 93 10.34 -22.04 -3.94
N GLN A 94 11.36 -21.38 -4.48
CA GLN A 94 12.75 -21.83 -4.39
C GLN A 94 13.32 -21.62 -2.97
N VAL A 95 12.93 -20.52 -2.33
CA VAL A 95 13.41 -20.11 -1.01
C VAL A 95 12.27 -19.59 -0.15
N CYS A 96 12.35 -19.81 1.15
CA CYS A 96 11.50 -19.18 2.13
C CYS A 96 12.33 -18.61 3.27
N HIS A 97 11.87 -17.51 3.84
CA HIS A 97 12.50 -16.86 4.97
C HIS A 97 11.54 -16.84 6.17
N ILE A 98 12.04 -17.16 7.36
CA ILE A 98 11.25 -17.01 8.58
C ILE A 98 12.12 -16.61 9.78
N LEU A 99 11.78 -15.48 10.41
CA LEU A 99 12.57 -14.93 11.52
C LEU A 99 12.51 -15.77 12.81
N LYS A 100 11.34 -16.37 13.10
CA LYS A 100 11.09 -17.14 14.34
C LYS A 100 10.46 -18.48 14.01
N ASN A 101 10.80 -19.50 14.78
CA ASN A 101 10.33 -20.88 14.60
C ASN A 101 10.84 -21.55 13.30
N TYR A 102 11.99 -21.14 12.77
CA TYR A 102 12.56 -21.70 11.54
C TYR A 102 12.93 -23.18 11.71
N GLU A 103 13.33 -23.59 12.92
CA GLU A 103 13.69 -24.95 13.29
C GLU A 103 12.53 -25.95 13.14
N LYS A 104 11.29 -25.47 13.17
CA LYS A 104 10.07 -26.29 13.01
C LYS A 104 9.71 -26.53 11.54
N LEU A 105 10.24 -25.71 10.63
CA LEU A 105 9.82 -25.70 9.23
C LEU A 105 10.26 -26.97 8.46
N PRO A 106 11.49 -27.50 8.59
CA PRO A 106 11.94 -28.66 7.82
C PRO A 106 11.00 -29.88 7.91
N ASN A 107 10.45 -30.14 9.10
CA ASN A 107 9.56 -31.28 9.35
C ASN A 107 8.16 -31.12 8.73
N LEU A 108 7.78 -29.92 8.28
CA LEU A 108 6.48 -29.61 7.70
C LEU A 108 6.52 -29.51 6.16
N LEU A 109 7.72 -29.44 5.58
CA LEU A 109 7.89 -29.32 4.13
C LEU A 109 7.82 -30.68 3.46
N LYS A 110 6.96 -30.79 2.45
CA LYS A 110 6.80 -31.97 1.58
C LYS A 110 7.76 -31.96 0.39
N ARG A 111 8.66 -30.97 0.33
CA ARG A 111 9.60 -30.74 -0.78
C ARG A 111 10.83 -29.98 -0.31
N LYS A 112 11.88 -30.01 -1.13
CA LYS A 112 13.03 -29.13 -0.95
C LYS A 112 12.62 -27.67 -1.22
N CYS A 113 12.97 -26.82 -0.26
CA CYS A 113 12.95 -25.37 -0.30
C CYS A 113 14.11 -24.91 0.56
N GLU A 114 14.86 -23.92 0.09
CA GLU A 114 15.88 -23.27 0.93
C GLU A 114 15.19 -22.51 2.06
N ILE A 115 15.69 -22.62 3.29
CA ILE A 115 15.13 -21.97 4.48
C ILE A 115 16.18 -21.00 5.02
N LEU A 116 15.83 -19.72 5.06
CA LEU A 116 16.65 -18.65 5.62
C LEU A 116 15.98 -18.09 6.88
N SER A 117 16.77 -17.54 7.81
CA SER A 117 16.24 -17.04 9.08
C SER A 117 16.79 -15.67 9.48
N ASP A 118 17.95 -15.28 8.95
CA ASP A 118 18.60 -14.06 9.40
C ASP A 118 17.96 -12.83 8.75
N LYS A 119 18.06 -11.69 9.44
CA LYS A 119 17.56 -10.41 8.89
C LYS A 119 18.31 -10.04 7.62
N SER A 120 19.63 -10.27 7.58
CA SER A 120 20.48 -10.04 6.40
C SER A 120 19.99 -10.83 5.19
N ASP A 121 19.56 -12.07 5.41
CA ASP A 121 19.02 -12.94 4.34
C ASP A 121 17.76 -12.34 3.73
N LEU A 122 16.84 -11.82 4.55
CA LEU A 122 15.63 -11.15 4.06
C LEU A 122 15.97 -9.94 3.18
N LEU A 123 16.92 -9.11 3.62
CA LEU A 123 17.37 -7.95 2.87
C LEU A 123 18.01 -8.36 1.54
N ASP A 124 18.81 -9.43 1.55
CA ASP A 124 19.44 -9.96 0.35
C ASP A 124 18.43 -10.61 -0.61
N LEU A 125 17.39 -11.29 -0.10
CA LEU A 125 16.26 -11.75 -0.92
C LEU A 125 15.55 -10.57 -1.59
N CYS A 126 15.29 -9.49 -0.85
CA CYS A 126 14.66 -8.30 -1.42
C CYS A 126 15.55 -7.65 -2.49
N ARG A 127 16.87 -7.61 -2.28
CA ARG A 127 17.80 -6.89 -3.15
C ARG A 127 18.24 -7.67 -4.39
N LYS A 128 18.54 -8.96 -4.24
CA LYS A 128 19.34 -9.74 -5.20
C LYS A 128 18.58 -10.90 -5.85
N LEU A 129 17.51 -11.41 -5.24
CA LEU A 129 16.79 -12.58 -5.75
C LEU A 129 16.25 -12.33 -7.18
N ASP A 130 16.29 -13.35 -8.03
CA ASP A 130 15.72 -13.33 -9.37
C ASP A 130 14.17 -13.43 -9.36
N TYR A 131 13.52 -12.31 -9.06
CA TYR A 131 12.08 -12.08 -9.26
C TYR A 131 11.83 -10.95 -10.28
N ASP A 132 10.60 -10.81 -10.76
CA ASP A 132 10.14 -9.71 -11.62
C ASP A 132 9.33 -8.68 -10.81
N LEU A 133 8.53 -9.17 -9.86
CA LEU A 133 7.69 -8.39 -8.95
C LEU A 133 7.88 -8.85 -7.51
N ILE A 134 7.98 -7.91 -6.57
CA ILE A 134 7.93 -8.18 -5.13
C ILE A 134 6.72 -7.51 -4.49
N ILE A 135 5.97 -8.26 -3.70
CA ILE A 135 4.88 -7.75 -2.87
C ILE A 135 5.45 -7.49 -1.48
N MET A 136 5.47 -6.21 -1.08
CA MET A 136 5.95 -5.78 0.24
C MET A 136 4.79 -5.67 1.22
N ALA A 137 4.49 -6.79 1.89
CA ALA A 137 3.39 -6.98 2.83
C ALA A 137 3.84 -7.22 4.27
N ILE A 138 5.10 -6.90 4.60
CA ILE A 138 5.56 -6.80 6.00
C ILE A 138 4.86 -5.59 6.62
N SER A 139 4.27 -5.76 7.80
CA SER A 139 3.53 -4.69 8.50
C SER A 139 4.43 -3.84 9.40
N GLY A 140 4.04 -2.59 9.63
CA GLY A 140 4.74 -1.68 10.55
C GLY A 140 6.15 -1.31 10.09
N CYS A 141 6.95 -0.78 11.01
CA CYS A 141 8.32 -0.34 10.73
C CYS A 141 9.30 -1.47 10.36
N ASP A 142 8.96 -2.73 10.68
CA ASP A 142 9.73 -3.91 10.25
C ASP A 142 9.85 -3.98 8.71
N GLY A 143 8.96 -3.30 7.97
CA GLY A 143 8.96 -3.23 6.51
C GLY A 143 9.92 -2.19 5.91
N ILE A 144 10.46 -1.24 6.69
CA ILE A 144 11.27 -0.11 6.18
C ILE A 144 12.53 -0.61 5.46
N GLU A 145 13.42 -1.30 6.17
CA GLU A 145 14.67 -1.79 5.58
C GLU A 145 14.44 -2.79 4.42
N PRO A 146 13.51 -3.76 4.52
CA PRO A 146 13.16 -4.61 3.38
C PRO A 146 12.64 -3.84 2.16
N THR A 147 11.86 -2.77 2.36
CA THR A 147 11.35 -1.94 1.26
C THR A 147 12.48 -1.16 0.60
N MET A 148 13.41 -0.62 1.37
CA MET A 148 14.63 0.00 0.84
C MET A 148 15.47 -0.99 0.04
N ALA A 149 15.71 -2.19 0.58
CA ALA A 149 16.44 -3.25 -0.13
C ALA A 149 15.74 -3.71 -1.42
N ALA A 150 14.40 -3.80 -1.40
CA ALA A 150 13.61 -4.07 -2.60
C ALA A 150 13.74 -2.93 -3.62
N ALA A 151 13.76 -1.67 -3.17
CA ALA A 151 13.94 -0.52 -4.04
C ALA A 151 15.34 -0.45 -4.66
N GLU A 152 16.36 -1.01 -4.03
CA GLU A 152 17.70 -1.15 -4.61
C GLU A 152 17.79 -2.20 -5.73
N SER A 153 16.78 -3.06 -5.89
CA SER A 153 16.79 -4.09 -6.93
C SER A 153 16.50 -3.55 -8.35
N GLY A 154 15.90 -2.35 -8.46
CA GLY A 154 15.45 -1.80 -9.74
C GLY A 154 14.19 -2.45 -10.32
N LYS A 155 13.52 -3.32 -9.57
CA LYS A 155 12.39 -4.15 -10.04
C LYS A 155 11.03 -3.52 -9.72
N LYS A 156 9.95 -4.27 -9.96
CA LYS A 156 8.60 -3.83 -9.62
C LYS A 156 8.26 -4.17 -8.17
N ILE A 157 7.80 -3.18 -7.42
CA ILE A 157 7.32 -3.30 -6.05
C ILE A 157 5.82 -3.03 -6.03
N ALA A 158 5.05 -4.02 -5.59
CA ALA A 158 3.68 -3.82 -5.13
C ALA A 158 3.74 -3.53 -3.63
N LEU A 159 3.61 -2.24 -3.27
CA LEU A 159 3.87 -1.76 -1.92
C LEU A 159 2.57 -1.61 -1.13
N SER A 160 2.39 -2.43 -0.09
CA SER A 160 1.23 -2.34 0.81
C SER A 160 1.58 -1.79 2.20
N ASN A 161 2.86 -1.66 2.52
CA ASN A 161 3.30 -1.16 3.82
C ASN A 161 3.42 0.37 3.80
N LYS A 162 2.34 1.03 4.22
CA LYS A 162 2.29 2.50 4.32
C LYS A 162 3.36 3.06 5.26
N GLU A 163 3.68 2.34 6.33
CA GLU A 163 4.64 2.78 7.34
C GLU A 163 6.05 2.99 6.76
N SER A 164 6.44 2.22 5.74
CA SER A 164 7.68 2.48 4.98
C SER A 164 7.65 3.78 4.20
N VAL A 165 6.50 4.10 3.59
CA VAL A 165 6.35 5.32 2.80
C VAL A 165 6.26 6.54 3.71
N VAL A 166 5.54 6.45 4.82
CA VAL A 166 5.40 7.52 5.80
C VAL A 166 6.75 7.82 6.46
N SER A 167 7.45 6.79 6.93
CA SER A 167 8.69 6.99 7.71
C SER A 167 9.91 7.31 6.85
N ALA A 168 9.96 6.81 5.61
CA ALA A 168 11.14 6.89 4.76
C ALA A 168 10.86 7.46 3.37
N GLY A 169 9.73 8.14 3.16
CA GLY A 169 9.28 8.59 1.83
C GLY A 169 10.30 9.42 1.05
N SER A 170 10.94 10.38 1.72
CA SER A 170 12.02 11.21 1.16
C SER A 170 13.18 10.37 0.63
N LEU A 171 13.76 9.51 1.48
CA LEU A 171 14.85 8.62 1.10
C LEU A 171 14.43 7.58 0.06
N LEU A 172 13.23 7.00 0.21
CA LEU A 172 12.69 5.99 -0.71
C LEU A 172 12.55 6.56 -2.12
N SER A 173 12.09 7.82 -2.26
CA SER A 173 12.00 8.48 -3.57
C SER A 173 13.36 8.59 -4.27
N LYS A 174 14.43 8.91 -3.51
CA LYS A 174 15.82 9.01 -4.01
C LYS A 174 16.34 7.64 -4.45
N VAL A 175 16.12 6.60 -3.66
CA VAL A 175 16.54 5.23 -3.99
C VAL A 175 15.78 4.69 -5.20
N VAL A 176 14.46 4.85 -5.22
CA VAL A 176 13.62 4.41 -6.34
C VAL A 176 14.04 5.08 -7.65
N LYS A 177 14.36 6.39 -7.64
CA LYS A 177 14.95 7.09 -8.78
C LYS A 177 16.29 6.48 -9.20
N LYS A 178 17.23 6.36 -8.25
CA LYS A 178 18.59 5.87 -8.49
C LYS A 178 18.61 4.50 -9.18
N TYR A 179 17.75 3.59 -8.74
CA TYR A 179 17.67 2.22 -9.26
C TYR A 179 16.60 2.02 -10.33
N LYS A 180 15.83 3.06 -10.67
CA LYS A 180 14.72 3.03 -11.65
C LYS A 180 13.64 2.00 -11.30
N THR A 181 13.41 1.82 -10.00
CA THR A 181 12.42 0.90 -9.45
C THR A 181 11.02 1.35 -9.83
N THR A 182 10.15 0.40 -10.15
CA THR A 182 8.73 0.67 -10.40
C THR A 182 7.96 0.41 -9.11
N VAL A 183 7.30 1.41 -8.56
CA VAL A 183 6.45 1.25 -7.37
C VAL A 183 4.99 1.43 -7.75
N ILE A 184 4.16 0.47 -7.32
CA ILE A 184 2.72 0.48 -7.46
C ILE A 184 2.11 0.35 -6.06
N PRO A 185 1.27 1.31 -5.62
CA PRO A 185 0.64 1.21 -4.33
C PRO A 185 -0.41 0.10 -4.32
N VAL A 186 -0.50 -0.60 -3.19
CA VAL A 186 -1.50 -1.67 -2.95
C VAL A 186 -2.56 -1.20 -1.97
N ASP A 187 -2.28 -0.21 -1.12
CA ASP A 187 -3.30 0.40 -0.27
C ASP A 187 -4.46 0.92 -1.13
N SER A 188 -5.69 0.75 -0.66
CA SER A 188 -6.88 0.79 -1.52
C SER A 188 -7.14 2.17 -2.10
N GLU A 189 -6.97 3.20 -1.29
CA GLU A 189 -7.11 4.61 -1.62
C GLU A 189 -6.05 5.06 -2.62
N HIS A 190 -4.79 4.72 -2.37
CA HIS A 190 -3.68 5.10 -3.24
C HIS A 190 -3.67 4.29 -4.52
N ASN A 191 -4.07 3.03 -4.51
CA ASN A 191 -4.28 2.24 -5.72
C ASN A 191 -5.44 2.81 -6.55
N ALA A 192 -6.50 3.31 -5.91
CA ALA A 192 -7.59 4.01 -6.57
C ALA A 192 -7.12 5.31 -7.24
N ILE A 193 -6.35 6.15 -6.53
CA ILE A 193 -5.70 7.34 -7.10
C ILE A 193 -4.79 6.94 -8.27
N PHE A 194 -3.93 5.95 -8.06
CA PHE A 194 -3.01 5.48 -9.09
C PHE A 194 -3.76 5.05 -10.35
N GLN A 195 -4.87 4.31 -10.23
CA GLN A 195 -5.70 3.92 -11.36
C GLN A 195 -6.39 5.09 -12.07
N CYS A 196 -6.66 6.20 -11.38
CA CYS A 196 -7.18 7.43 -11.99
C CYS A 196 -6.10 8.23 -12.73
N LEU A 197 -4.83 8.08 -12.32
CA LEU A 197 -3.68 8.79 -12.88
C LEU A 197 -2.90 7.97 -13.92
N ASP A 198 -3.13 6.66 -13.99
CA ASP A 198 -2.32 5.75 -14.79
C ASP A 198 -2.38 6.07 -16.29
N ASP A 199 -1.22 6.39 -16.87
CA ASP A 199 -1.03 6.59 -18.31
C ASP A 199 -0.32 5.40 -18.99
N GLY A 200 -0.15 4.29 -18.25
CA GLY A 200 0.50 3.07 -18.71
C GLY A 200 2.02 3.19 -18.86
N LYS A 201 2.62 4.30 -18.40
CA LYS A 201 4.07 4.56 -18.49
C LYS A 201 4.74 4.49 -17.13
N VAL A 202 6.05 4.29 -17.14
CA VAL A 202 6.91 4.38 -15.95
C VAL A 202 7.74 5.65 -16.03
N ASP A 203 7.55 6.58 -15.10
CA ASP A 203 8.42 7.75 -14.98
C ASP A 203 9.70 7.43 -14.21
N THR A 204 10.77 7.08 -14.92
CA THR A 204 12.07 6.81 -14.29
C THR A 204 12.89 8.07 -13.96
N THR A 205 12.37 9.27 -14.25
CA THR A 205 13.07 10.55 -14.07
C THR A 205 12.65 11.32 -12.82
N ARG A 206 11.56 10.87 -12.17
CA ARG A 206 11.00 11.44 -10.95
C ARG A 206 12.01 11.65 -9.83
N ILE A 207 11.85 12.74 -9.07
CA ILE A 207 12.75 13.12 -7.97
C ILE A 207 12.01 13.20 -6.64
N THR A 208 10.77 13.66 -6.66
CA THR A 208 10.05 14.11 -5.46
C THR A 208 8.99 13.13 -4.98
N TYR A 209 8.82 11.98 -5.65
CA TYR A 209 7.76 11.03 -5.32
C TYR A 209 8.12 9.58 -5.66
N VAL A 210 7.41 8.66 -5.00
CA VAL A 210 7.75 7.23 -5.00
C VAL A 210 7.10 6.48 -6.16
N THR A 211 5.83 6.77 -6.49
CA THR A 211 5.06 5.99 -7.49
C THR A 211 5.55 6.17 -8.92
N SER A 212 5.12 5.29 -9.82
CA SER A 212 5.59 5.25 -11.21
C SER A 212 4.85 6.19 -12.17
N ILE A 213 3.92 7.03 -11.68
CA ILE A 213 3.11 7.93 -12.50
C ILE A 213 3.97 9.01 -13.17
N SER A 214 3.63 9.34 -14.42
CA SER A 214 4.26 10.43 -15.19
C SER A 214 4.14 11.79 -14.51
N SER A 215 5.27 12.51 -14.42
CA SER A 215 5.32 13.91 -13.96
C SER A 215 4.35 14.81 -14.76
N GLN A 216 4.13 14.51 -16.05
CA GLN A 216 3.18 15.25 -16.88
C GLN A 216 1.75 15.09 -16.39
N VAL A 217 1.36 13.89 -15.96
CA VAL A 217 0.01 13.64 -15.44
C VAL A 217 -0.15 14.31 -14.07
N LEU A 218 0.85 14.18 -13.20
CA LEU A 218 0.83 14.80 -11.86
C LEU A 218 0.76 16.32 -11.92
N ALA A 219 1.37 16.96 -12.92
CA ALA A 219 1.26 18.41 -13.12
C ALA A 219 -0.17 18.89 -13.43
N GLY A 220 -1.04 17.99 -13.90
CA GLY A 220 -2.46 18.26 -14.13
C GLY A 220 -3.34 18.03 -12.89
N VAL A 221 -2.80 17.51 -11.79
CA VAL A 221 -3.57 17.23 -10.56
C VAL A 221 -3.73 18.51 -9.74
N LYS A 222 -4.98 18.83 -9.39
CA LYS A 222 -5.33 19.94 -8.51
C LYS A 222 -5.49 19.48 -7.06
N ASN A 223 -6.23 18.39 -6.82
CA ASN A 223 -6.37 17.80 -5.50
C ASN A 223 -6.42 16.26 -5.58
N LEU A 224 -5.84 15.61 -4.58
CA LEU A 224 -6.16 14.21 -4.25
C LEU A 224 -7.24 14.21 -3.18
N ILE A 225 -8.25 13.35 -3.32
CA ILE A 225 -9.35 13.25 -2.36
C ILE A 225 -9.39 11.81 -1.84
N LEU A 226 -8.88 11.63 -0.63
CA LEU A 226 -8.88 10.36 0.08
C LEU A 226 -10.25 10.12 0.72
N THR A 227 -10.92 9.03 0.36
CA THR A 227 -12.15 8.64 1.04
C THR A 227 -11.85 7.86 2.31
N THR A 228 -12.69 7.95 3.33
CA THR A 228 -12.59 7.17 4.57
C THR A 228 -13.94 6.60 4.96
N SER A 229 -13.97 5.42 5.59
CA SER A 229 -15.21 4.83 6.11
C SER A 229 -15.83 5.67 7.24
N GLY A 230 -15.01 6.50 7.90
CA GLY A 230 -15.36 7.23 9.13
C GLY A 230 -15.14 6.43 10.42
N GLY A 231 -14.86 5.13 10.31
CA GLY A 231 -14.65 4.25 11.47
C GLY A 231 -15.91 4.06 12.35
N PRO A 232 -15.80 3.32 13.46
CA PRO A 232 -16.91 3.06 14.39
C PRO A 232 -17.43 4.27 15.16
N PHE A 233 -16.70 5.39 15.18
CA PHE A 233 -17.08 6.60 15.90
C PHE A 233 -17.67 7.68 15.00
N LEU A 234 -17.96 7.36 13.74
CA LEU A 234 -18.64 8.28 12.83
C LEU A 234 -19.97 8.76 13.43
N GLY A 235 -20.09 10.07 13.62
CA GLY A 235 -21.28 10.73 14.18
C GLY A 235 -21.35 10.77 15.70
N LYS A 236 -20.33 10.26 16.42
CA LYS A 236 -20.17 10.43 17.87
C LYS A 236 -19.27 11.64 18.16
N LYS A 237 -19.49 12.28 19.31
CA LYS A 237 -18.61 13.35 19.82
C LYS A 237 -17.52 12.77 20.72
N TYR A 238 -16.38 13.45 20.77
CA TYR A 238 -15.20 13.05 21.53
C TYR A 238 -15.47 12.61 22.98
N PRO A 239 -16.30 13.33 23.78
CA PRO A 239 -16.62 12.90 25.14
C PRO A 239 -17.29 11.52 25.24
N GLU A 240 -17.92 11.03 24.16
CA GLU A 240 -18.63 9.75 24.12
C GLU A 240 -17.69 8.55 23.96
N TYR A 241 -16.46 8.74 23.45
CA TYR A 241 -15.53 7.64 23.20
C TYR A 241 -14.13 7.80 23.79
N LYS A 242 -13.78 8.97 24.33
CA LYS A 242 -12.44 9.24 24.87
C LYS A 242 -11.97 8.26 25.96
N ASN A 243 -12.90 7.69 26.72
CA ASN A 243 -12.61 6.73 27.80
C ASN A 243 -12.75 5.26 27.36
N LEU A 244 -13.05 4.99 26.07
CA LEU A 244 -13.19 3.62 25.58
C LEU A 244 -11.82 2.92 25.54
N LYS A 245 -11.86 1.61 25.75
CA LYS A 245 -10.73 0.68 25.65
C LYS A 245 -11.01 -0.37 24.60
N THR A 246 -10.00 -1.17 24.27
CA THR A 246 -10.17 -2.30 23.33
C THR A 246 -11.21 -3.32 23.82
N SER A 247 -11.36 -3.49 25.14
CA SER A 247 -12.37 -4.34 25.77
C SER A 247 -13.81 -3.94 25.44
N ASP A 248 -14.04 -2.71 24.97
CA ASP A 248 -15.36 -2.22 24.55
C ASP A 248 -15.77 -2.69 23.14
N ASN A 249 -15.04 -3.67 22.57
CA ASN A 249 -15.33 -4.34 21.30
C ASN A 249 -15.42 -3.39 20.09
N ILE A 250 -14.42 -2.51 19.97
CA ILE A 250 -14.27 -1.62 18.82
C ILE A 250 -14.09 -2.46 17.55
N SER A 251 -15.08 -2.44 16.66
CA SER A 251 -15.09 -3.20 15.41
C SER A 251 -15.33 -2.29 14.22
N HIS A 252 -14.70 -2.59 13.08
CA HIS A 252 -14.88 -1.79 11.88
C HIS A 252 -16.22 -2.12 11.19
N PRO A 253 -17.04 -1.13 10.79
CA PRO A 253 -18.39 -1.36 10.25
C PRO A 253 -18.46 -2.02 8.86
N VAL A 254 -17.33 -2.30 8.20
CA VAL A 254 -17.27 -2.67 6.77
C VAL A 254 -16.17 -3.69 6.54
N TRP A 255 -14.93 -3.33 6.87
CA TRP A 255 -13.76 -4.16 6.62
C TRP A 255 -13.49 -5.17 7.75
N LYS A 256 -13.11 -6.39 7.38
CA LYS A 256 -12.50 -7.35 8.32
C LYS A 256 -10.99 -7.22 8.22
N MET A 257 -10.37 -6.56 9.19
CA MET A 257 -8.95 -6.22 9.15
C MET A 257 -8.19 -6.72 10.39
N GLY A 258 -6.87 -6.55 10.38
CA GLY A 258 -6.04 -6.80 11.56
C GLY A 258 -6.38 -5.86 12.72
N SER A 259 -6.00 -6.24 13.94
CA SER A 259 -6.30 -5.47 15.16
C SER A 259 -5.69 -4.06 15.16
N LYS A 260 -4.41 -3.92 14.75
CA LYS A 260 -3.71 -2.61 14.67
C LYS A 260 -4.47 -1.60 13.80
N ILE A 261 -4.74 -1.97 12.55
CA ILE A 261 -5.46 -1.10 11.60
C ILE A 261 -6.93 -0.87 11.99
N THR A 262 -7.56 -1.80 12.72
CA THR A 262 -8.92 -1.59 13.26
C THR A 262 -8.92 -0.45 14.28
N VAL A 263 -7.91 -0.37 15.15
CA VAL A 263 -7.73 0.75 16.08
C VAL A 263 -7.34 2.02 15.35
N ASP A 264 -6.38 1.97 14.41
CA ASP A 264 -6.00 3.17 13.64
C ASP A 264 -7.19 3.73 12.83
N SER A 265 -8.09 2.87 12.36
CA SER A 265 -9.30 3.30 11.66
C SER A 265 -10.34 3.91 12.61
N SER A 266 -10.42 3.50 13.87
CA SER A 266 -11.32 4.13 14.85
C SER A 266 -10.80 5.48 15.33
N THR A 267 -9.48 5.67 15.30
CA THR A 267 -8.83 6.94 15.63
C THR A 267 -8.69 7.91 14.46
N MET A 268 -9.00 7.45 13.24
CA MET A 268 -8.60 8.07 11.97
C MET A 268 -7.09 8.30 11.82
N MET A 269 -6.26 7.75 12.71
CA MET A 269 -4.81 7.63 12.55
C MET A 269 -4.46 6.96 11.22
N ASN A 270 -5.22 5.92 10.84
CA ASN A 270 -5.00 5.23 9.57
C ASN A 270 -5.06 6.22 8.41
N LYS A 271 -6.07 7.11 8.41
CA LYS A 271 -6.23 8.12 7.37
C LYS A 271 -5.18 9.23 7.46
N ALA A 272 -4.71 9.57 8.66
CA ALA A 272 -3.58 10.49 8.86
C ALA A 272 -2.29 9.95 8.22
N LEU A 273 -1.98 8.67 8.44
CA LEU A 273 -0.84 7.99 7.81
C LEU A 273 -1.01 7.94 6.28
N GLU A 274 -2.22 7.70 5.79
CA GLU A 274 -2.49 7.64 4.35
C GLU A 274 -2.39 9.01 3.65
N VAL A 275 -2.64 10.13 4.36
CA VAL A 275 -2.36 11.49 3.85
C VAL A 275 -0.86 11.66 3.61
N LEU A 276 -0.03 11.28 4.58
CA LEU A 276 1.44 11.33 4.46
C LEU A 276 1.94 10.39 3.37
N GLU A 277 1.37 9.19 3.29
CA GLU A 277 1.66 8.25 2.21
C GLU A 277 1.30 8.84 0.84
N ALA A 278 0.11 9.44 0.67
CA ALA A 278 -0.29 10.06 -0.59
C ALA A 278 0.64 11.22 -1.00
N HIS A 279 1.08 12.02 -0.03
CA HIS A 279 2.08 13.07 -0.25
C HIS A 279 3.37 12.49 -0.86
N HIS A 280 3.95 11.46 -0.25
CA HIS A 280 5.19 10.86 -0.73
C HIS A 280 5.02 10.01 -2.00
N LEU A 281 3.88 9.34 -2.16
CA LEU A 281 3.60 8.50 -3.32
C LEU A 281 3.45 9.33 -4.60
N PHE A 282 2.72 10.45 -4.53
CA PHE A 282 2.32 11.23 -5.70
C PHE A 282 2.99 12.61 -5.79
N GLY A 283 3.74 13.03 -4.77
CA GLY A 283 4.42 14.34 -4.75
C GLY A 283 3.45 15.52 -4.67
N ILE A 284 2.21 15.28 -4.26
CA ILE A 284 1.17 16.31 -4.12
C ILE A 284 1.34 16.99 -2.76
N HIS A 285 1.31 18.33 -2.75
CA HIS A 285 1.42 19.10 -1.53
C HIS A 285 0.30 18.75 -0.54
N LEU A 286 0.59 18.71 0.77
CA LEU A 286 -0.37 18.30 1.80
C LEU A 286 -1.67 19.10 1.74
N ASP A 287 -1.60 20.40 1.50
CA ASP A 287 -2.80 21.26 1.40
C ASP A 287 -3.70 20.89 0.19
N ASN A 288 -3.19 20.15 -0.78
CA ASN A 288 -3.92 19.62 -1.94
C ASN A 288 -4.38 18.17 -1.74
N ILE A 289 -4.20 17.60 -0.55
CA ILE A 289 -4.76 16.31 -0.17
C ILE A 289 -5.97 16.60 0.72
N LYS A 290 -7.15 16.14 0.29
CA LYS A 290 -8.42 16.34 0.96
C LYS A 290 -8.97 15.00 1.45
N ILE A 291 -9.86 15.03 2.44
CA ILE A 291 -10.47 13.83 3.00
C ILE A 291 -11.99 13.96 2.95
N LEU A 292 -12.68 12.92 2.48
CA LEU A 292 -14.13 12.80 2.53
C LEU A 292 -14.55 11.52 3.25
N VAL A 293 -15.52 11.62 4.14
CA VAL A 293 -16.20 10.43 4.68
C VAL A 293 -17.12 9.85 3.61
N HIS A 294 -16.85 8.61 3.21
CA HIS A 294 -17.68 7.80 2.33
C HIS A 294 -17.93 6.44 2.99
N LYS A 295 -18.98 6.37 3.82
CA LYS A 295 -19.25 5.20 4.68
C LYS A 295 -19.56 3.92 3.88
N GLU A 296 -20.05 4.05 2.65
CA GLU A 296 -20.38 2.89 1.81
C GLU A 296 -19.13 2.19 1.25
N CYS A 297 -17.96 2.85 1.29
CA CYS A 297 -16.67 2.31 0.87
C CYS A 297 -16.67 1.72 -0.56
N LEU A 298 -17.45 2.32 -1.47
CA LEU A 298 -17.51 1.93 -2.88
C LEU A 298 -16.64 2.81 -3.77
N VAL A 299 -16.60 4.12 -3.51
CA VAL A 299 -15.57 5.00 -4.05
C VAL A 299 -14.35 4.90 -3.14
N HIS A 300 -13.22 4.46 -3.69
CA HIS A 300 -12.01 4.22 -2.90
C HIS A 300 -11.09 5.44 -2.81
N SER A 301 -11.13 6.35 -3.78
CA SER A 301 -10.58 7.72 -3.73
C SER A 301 -10.90 8.45 -5.03
N LEU A 302 -10.66 9.76 -5.06
CA LEU A 302 -10.88 10.62 -6.22
C LEU A 302 -9.64 11.48 -6.52
N VAL A 303 -9.53 11.90 -7.77
CA VAL A 303 -8.53 12.85 -8.26
C VAL A 303 -9.26 13.99 -8.95
N GLU A 304 -9.06 15.20 -8.46
CA GLU A 304 -9.52 16.44 -9.10
C GLU A 304 -8.36 17.02 -9.94
N PHE A 305 -8.62 17.29 -11.20
CA PHE A 305 -7.66 17.88 -12.13
C PHE A 305 -7.80 19.42 -12.20
N VAL A 306 -6.81 20.09 -12.79
CA VAL A 306 -6.77 21.56 -12.91
C VAL A 306 -7.90 22.16 -13.75
N ASP A 307 -8.54 21.35 -14.60
CA ASP A 307 -9.74 21.71 -15.35
C ASP A 307 -11.06 21.46 -14.56
N ASN A 308 -10.94 21.03 -13.30
CA ASN A 308 -12.00 20.64 -12.37
C ASN A 308 -12.72 19.33 -12.74
N SER A 309 -12.22 18.56 -13.71
CA SER A 309 -12.66 17.18 -13.92
C SER A 309 -12.30 16.35 -12.69
N VAL A 310 -13.20 15.45 -12.27
CA VAL A 310 -12.97 14.53 -11.15
C VAL A 310 -13.10 13.11 -11.64
N LEU A 311 -12.03 12.33 -11.48
CA LEU A 311 -12.04 10.88 -11.71
C LEU A 311 -12.06 10.16 -10.37
N CYS A 312 -12.72 9.02 -10.32
CA CYS A 312 -12.68 8.15 -9.15
C CYS A 312 -12.62 6.68 -9.57
N GLN A 313 -12.03 5.84 -8.72
CA GLN A 313 -12.07 4.40 -8.88
C GLN A 313 -13.08 3.82 -7.88
N MET A 314 -13.93 2.93 -8.40
CA MET A 314 -15.02 2.32 -7.65
C MET A 314 -14.98 0.80 -7.70
N TYR A 315 -15.19 0.16 -6.55
CA TYR A 315 -15.41 -1.28 -6.46
C TYR A 315 -16.03 -1.67 -5.10
N LEU A 316 -16.30 -2.96 -4.90
CA LEU A 316 -16.60 -3.49 -3.56
C LEU A 316 -15.36 -3.37 -2.65
N PRO A 317 -15.52 -3.25 -1.32
CA PRO A 317 -14.41 -3.22 -0.38
C PRO A 317 -13.71 -4.60 -0.30
N ASP A 318 -12.83 -4.87 -1.26
CA ASP A 318 -12.08 -6.10 -1.42
C ASP A 318 -10.65 -5.81 -1.89
N MET A 319 -9.67 -6.06 -1.00
CA MET A 319 -8.23 -5.83 -1.26
C MET A 319 -7.68 -6.70 -2.39
N LYS A 320 -8.39 -7.75 -2.81
CA LYS A 320 -7.99 -8.55 -3.97
C LYS A 320 -7.97 -7.73 -5.25
N LEU A 321 -8.79 -6.69 -5.37
CA LEU A 321 -8.75 -5.81 -6.54
C LEU A 321 -7.44 -5.02 -6.63
N PRO A 322 -7.04 -4.19 -5.64
CA PRO A 322 -5.78 -3.44 -5.74
C PRO A 322 -4.55 -4.36 -5.80
N ILE A 323 -4.56 -5.52 -5.13
CA ILE A 323 -3.52 -6.53 -5.27
C ILE A 323 -3.46 -7.07 -6.70
N SER A 324 -4.61 -7.48 -7.28
CA SER A 324 -4.69 -7.94 -8.66
C SER A 324 -4.24 -6.89 -9.67
N HIS A 325 -4.61 -5.62 -9.43
CA HIS A 325 -4.15 -4.49 -10.23
C HIS A 325 -2.63 -4.38 -10.20
N SER A 326 -2.01 -4.36 -9.02
CA SER A 326 -0.54 -4.24 -8.86
C SER A 326 0.23 -5.37 -9.53
N LEU A 327 -0.31 -6.59 -9.53
CA LEU A 327 0.26 -7.76 -10.19
C LEU A 327 0.27 -7.65 -11.72
N ASN A 328 -0.76 -7.04 -12.32
CA ASN A 328 -0.98 -7.05 -13.76
C ASN A 328 -0.59 -5.74 -14.47
N TRP A 329 -0.46 -4.64 -13.73
CA TRP A 329 -0.11 -3.33 -14.27
C TRP A 329 1.13 -3.40 -15.19
N PRO A 330 1.14 -2.72 -16.36
CA PRO A 330 0.17 -1.73 -16.84
C PRO A 330 -1.08 -2.33 -17.50
N ASN A 331 -1.19 -3.65 -17.58
CA ASN A 331 -2.33 -4.30 -18.19
C ASN A 331 -3.44 -4.57 -17.17
N ARG A 332 -4.67 -4.63 -17.67
CA ARG A 332 -5.81 -5.19 -16.94
C ARG A 332 -6.10 -6.57 -17.48
N THR A 333 -6.30 -7.54 -16.59
CA THR A 333 -6.66 -8.91 -16.99
C THR A 333 -7.94 -9.36 -16.31
N LYS A 334 -8.60 -10.35 -16.91
CA LYS A 334 -9.77 -10.99 -16.31
C LYS A 334 -9.41 -11.53 -14.93
N ASN A 335 -10.32 -11.38 -13.97
CA ASN A 335 -10.20 -11.92 -12.63
C ASN A 335 -11.52 -12.61 -12.23
N SER A 336 -11.53 -13.25 -11.06
CA SER A 336 -12.68 -13.99 -10.52
C SER A 336 -13.56 -13.14 -9.59
N LEU A 337 -13.31 -11.83 -9.50
CA LEU A 337 -14.04 -10.95 -8.60
C LEU A 337 -15.43 -10.61 -9.20
N PRO A 338 -16.48 -10.48 -8.36
CA PRO A 338 -17.83 -10.22 -8.86
C PRO A 338 -17.97 -8.81 -9.48
N PRO A 339 -18.81 -8.62 -10.51
CA PRO A 339 -19.06 -7.28 -11.03
C PRO A 339 -19.76 -6.40 -9.98
N LEU A 340 -19.40 -5.11 -9.92
CA LEU A 340 -20.11 -4.13 -9.11
C LEU A 340 -21.45 -3.77 -9.79
N ASP A 341 -22.56 -4.02 -9.10
CA ASP A 341 -23.89 -3.55 -9.50
C ASP A 341 -24.26 -2.29 -8.71
N LEU A 342 -24.46 -1.16 -9.38
CA LEU A 342 -24.81 0.12 -8.75
C LEU A 342 -26.32 0.33 -8.55
N ARG A 343 -27.17 -0.51 -9.15
CA ARG A 343 -28.62 -0.31 -9.08
C ARG A 343 -29.10 -0.36 -7.63
N GLY A 344 -29.86 0.64 -7.21
CA GLY A 344 -30.39 0.75 -5.85
C GLY A 344 -29.37 1.13 -4.77
N LYS A 345 -28.11 1.42 -5.12
CA LYS A 345 -27.11 1.88 -4.15
C LYS A 345 -27.17 3.40 -4.00
N THR A 346 -26.96 3.87 -2.77
CA THR A 346 -26.78 5.29 -2.45
C THR A 346 -25.32 5.51 -2.09
N LEU A 347 -24.70 6.55 -2.62
CA LEU A 347 -23.34 6.95 -2.27
C LEU A 347 -23.42 8.28 -1.53
N THR A 348 -22.86 8.33 -0.31
CA THR A 348 -22.84 9.56 0.48
C THR A 348 -21.41 10.05 0.69
N PHE A 349 -21.24 11.38 0.67
CA PHE A 349 -19.98 12.04 0.92
C PHE A 349 -20.21 13.14 1.95
N LYS A 350 -19.34 13.21 2.95
CA LYS A 350 -19.38 14.25 3.98
C LYS A 350 -17.98 14.74 4.28
N GLU A 351 -17.87 15.99 4.74
CA GLU A 351 -16.64 16.49 5.32
C GLU A 351 -16.27 15.69 6.57
N VAL A 352 -14.97 15.62 6.84
CA VAL A 352 -14.46 14.99 8.06
C VAL A 352 -14.53 15.99 9.21
N ASP A 353 -14.84 15.46 10.39
CA ASP A 353 -14.87 16.22 11.63
C ASP A 353 -13.45 16.25 12.27
N PHE A 354 -12.68 17.28 11.96
CA PHE A 354 -11.32 17.43 12.48
C PHE A 354 -11.27 17.68 14.00
N GLU A 355 -12.37 18.18 14.60
CA GLU A 355 -12.43 18.42 16.05
C GLU A 355 -12.51 17.11 16.82
N ASN A 356 -13.29 16.15 16.31
CA ASN A 356 -13.46 14.84 16.94
C ASN A 356 -12.33 13.86 16.59
N PHE A 357 -11.58 14.07 15.50
CA PHE A 357 -10.49 13.18 15.08
C PHE A 357 -9.13 13.89 15.07
N PRO A 358 -8.55 14.18 16.24
CA PRO A 358 -7.36 15.05 16.37
C PRO A 358 -6.09 14.46 15.74
N PHE A 359 -6.03 13.13 15.54
CA PHE A 359 -4.93 12.50 14.81
C PHE A 359 -4.81 12.95 13.37
N LEU A 360 -5.92 13.33 12.72
CA LEU A 360 -5.87 13.91 11.39
C LEU A 360 -5.12 15.23 11.40
N CYS A 361 -5.45 16.13 12.34
CA CYS A 361 -4.75 17.40 12.51
C CYS A 361 -3.25 17.17 12.74
N LEU A 362 -2.91 16.26 13.66
CA LEU A 362 -1.52 15.92 13.96
C LEU A 362 -0.79 15.34 12.73
N GLY A 363 -1.46 14.53 11.91
CA GLY A 363 -0.91 14.01 10.66
C GLY A 363 -0.51 15.12 9.68
N TYR A 364 -1.36 16.13 9.47
CA TYR A 364 -1.00 17.29 8.64
C TYR A 364 0.13 18.11 9.26
N GLU A 365 0.14 18.28 10.58
CA GLU A 365 1.18 19.01 11.31
C GLU A 365 2.55 18.35 11.13
N VAL A 366 2.69 17.05 11.41
CA VAL A 366 3.97 16.34 11.25
C VAL A 366 4.41 16.26 9.80
N GLY A 367 3.47 16.19 8.86
CA GLY A 367 3.78 16.26 7.44
C GLY A 367 4.37 17.61 7.03
N ARG A 368 3.85 18.71 7.59
CA ARG A 368 4.38 20.07 7.33
C ARG A 368 5.73 20.32 8.00
N LEU A 369 5.94 19.75 9.19
CA LEU A 369 7.25 19.76 9.84
C LEU A 369 8.28 18.99 9.00
N GLY A 370 7.86 17.89 8.37
CA GLY A 370 8.71 17.08 7.50
C GLY A 370 9.87 16.41 8.26
N GLY A 371 10.95 16.10 7.55
CA GLY A 371 12.11 15.43 8.14
C GLY A 371 11.72 14.10 8.80
N LEU A 372 12.15 13.90 10.04
CA LEU A 372 11.92 12.66 10.79
C LEU A 372 10.60 12.65 11.59
N TYR A 373 9.84 13.74 11.62
CA TYR A 373 8.57 13.81 12.36
C TYR A 373 7.52 12.77 11.93
N PRO A 374 7.33 12.48 10.62
CA PRO A 374 6.47 11.38 10.19
C PRO A 374 6.89 10.00 10.73
N ALA A 375 8.20 9.72 10.81
CA ALA A 375 8.72 8.47 11.36
C ALA A 375 8.46 8.38 12.87
N VAL A 376 8.69 9.47 13.60
CA VAL A 376 8.39 9.58 15.04
C VAL A 376 6.89 9.38 15.30
N PHE A 377 6.04 10.06 14.54
CA PHE A 377 4.59 9.96 14.62
C PHE A 377 4.10 8.52 14.43
N ASN A 378 4.60 7.85 13.38
CA ASN A 378 4.24 6.45 13.11
C ASN A 378 4.71 5.51 14.23
N ALA A 379 5.95 5.66 14.70
CA ALA A 379 6.53 4.81 15.73
C ALA A 379 5.89 5.01 17.11
N ALA A 380 5.56 6.25 17.47
CA ALA A 380 4.80 6.56 18.68
C ALA A 380 3.40 5.94 18.63
N ASN A 381 2.74 6.00 17.47
CA ASN A 381 1.45 5.34 17.26
C ASN A 381 1.55 3.82 17.43
N ASP A 382 2.58 3.16 16.90
CA ASP A 382 2.75 1.71 17.05
C ASP A 382 2.77 1.31 18.55
N VAL A 383 3.46 2.07 19.41
CA VAL A 383 3.47 1.83 20.87
C VAL A 383 2.11 2.12 21.49
N ALA A 384 1.53 3.29 21.24
CA ALA A 384 0.25 3.69 21.82
C ALA A 384 -0.90 2.75 21.41
N ASN A 385 -0.92 2.31 20.14
CA ASN A 385 -1.88 1.35 19.62
C ASN A 385 -1.75 -0.01 20.31
N ASP A 386 -0.52 -0.52 20.50
CA ASP A 386 -0.30 -1.79 21.20
C ASP A 386 -0.66 -1.71 22.69
N LEU A 387 -0.39 -0.59 23.37
CA LEU A 387 -0.85 -0.32 24.74
C LEU A 387 -2.38 -0.32 24.82
N PHE A 388 -3.05 0.36 23.88
CA PHE A 388 -4.51 0.42 23.80
C PHE A 388 -5.12 -0.96 23.57
N ARG A 389 -4.55 -1.74 22.65
CA ARG A 389 -4.94 -3.13 22.36
C ARG A 389 -4.73 -4.08 23.52
N SER A 390 -3.78 -3.75 24.40
CA SER A 390 -3.52 -4.47 25.64
C SER A 390 -4.39 -3.99 26.81
N ASN A 391 -5.36 -3.10 26.57
CA ASN A 391 -6.23 -2.47 27.57
C ASN A 391 -5.48 -1.65 28.65
N MET A 392 -4.24 -1.24 28.38
CA MET A 392 -3.41 -0.49 29.32
C MET A 392 -3.75 1.00 29.35
N ILE A 393 -4.26 1.53 28.24
CA ILE A 393 -4.67 2.93 28.09
C ILE A 393 -6.06 3.02 27.45
N ASP A 394 -6.71 4.17 27.62
CA ASP A 394 -7.91 4.56 26.86
C ASP A 394 -7.57 5.37 25.60
N TYR A 395 -8.60 5.86 24.91
CA TYR A 395 -8.48 6.57 23.64
C TYR A 395 -7.84 7.96 23.81
N ASP A 396 -8.18 8.69 24.87
CA ASP A 396 -7.63 10.01 25.20
C ASP A 396 -6.12 9.89 25.45
N GLN A 397 -5.73 8.92 26.28
CA GLN A 397 -4.34 8.61 26.59
C GLN A 397 -3.56 8.18 25.34
N LEU A 398 -4.17 7.44 24.41
CA LEU A 398 -3.55 7.07 23.13
C LEU A 398 -3.13 8.32 22.36
N TYR A 399 -4.03 9.30 22.22
CA TYR A 399 -3.72 10.58 21.57
C TYR A 399 -2.62 11.36 22.31
N HIS A 400 -2.73 11.48 23.63
CA HIS A 400 -1.75 12.21 24.44
C HIS A 400 -0.34 11.63 24.31
N ILE A 401 -0.19 10.30 24.37
CA ILE A 401 1.13 9.64 24.23
C ILE A 401 1.77 9.98 22.89
N VAL A 402 1.01 9.89 21.79
CA VAL A 402 1.54 10.19 20.45
C VAL A 402 1.88 11.67 20.31
N ARG A 403 0.98 12.57 20.73
CA ARG A 403 1.17 14.02 20.65
C ARG A 403 2.42 14.46 21.40
N GLU A 404 2.56 14.06 22.66
CA GLU A 404 3.67 14.45 23.51
C GLU A 404 5.00 13.86 23.01
N THR A 405 4.99 12.62 22.50
CA THR A 405 6.19 12.02 21.88
C THR A 405 6.67 12.81 20.66
N VAL A 406 5.73 13.29 19.82
CA VAL A 406 6.04 14.14 18.67
C VAL A 406 6.59 15.49 19.13
N GLU A 407 6.01 16.10 20.16
CA GLU A 407 6.44 17.41 20.69
C GLU A 407 7.82 17.35 21.38
N GLU A 408 8.15 16.24 22.03
CA GLU A 408 9.48 16.02 22.62
C GLU A 408 10.58 15.80 21.58
N PHE A 409 10.23 15.54 20.31
CA PHE A 409 11.24 15.29 19.28
C PHE A 409 11.94 16.57 18.86
N ASN A 410 13.22 16.66 19.19
CA ASN A 410 14.10 17.73 18.77
C ASN A 410 15.53 17.21 18.59
N ASN A 411 15.86 16.79 17.36
CA ASN A 411 17.19 16.30 17.00
C ASN A 411 17.67 16.93 15.68
N PRO A 412 18.25 18.14 15.71
CA PRO A 412 18.62 18.89 14.50
C PRO A 412 19.77 18.26 13.70
N ASP A 413 20.54 17.36 14.31
CA ASP A 413 21.69 16.70 13.66
C ASP A 413 21.29 15.51 12.79
N LEU A 414 20.04 15.05 12.89
CA LEU A 414 19.53 13.90 12.15
C LEU A 414 18.77 14.35 10.90
N ASN A 415 18.82 13.54 9.84
CA ASN A 415 18.14 13.83 8.58
C ASN A 415 17.34 12.62 8.06
N ASP A 416 16.30 12.89 7.30
CA ASP A 416 15.44 11.89 6.65
C ASP A 416 16.04 11.30 5.36
N ASP A 417 17.32 11.56 5.10
CA ASP A 417 18.11 11.02 4.00
C ASP A 417 18.98 9.83 4.39
N SER A 418 18.98 9.48 5.68
CA SER A 418 19.74 8.38 6.25
C SER A 418 18.79 7.31 6.77
N LEU A 419 18.92 6.08 6.23
CA LEU A 419 18.17 4.93 6.76
C LEU A 419 18.51 4.70 8.24
N GLN A 420 19.76 4.95 8.65
CA GLN A 420 20.16 4.84 10.04
C GLN A 420 19.43 5.86 10.93
N ASP A 421 19.29 7.10 10.48
CA ASP A 421 18.64 8.17 11.24
C ASP A 421 17.13 7.94 11.33
N ILE A 422 16.51 7.42 10.27
CA ILE A 422 15.10 6.98 10.26
C ILE A 422 14.88 5.86 11.28
N MET A 423 15.74 4.83 11.27
CA MET A 423 15.64 3.73 12.24
C MET A 423 15.96 4.17 13.68
N TYR A 424 16.82 5.16 13.84
CA TYR A 424 17.06 5.82 15.13
C TYR A 424 15.80 6.55 15.60
N ALA A 425 15.17 7.37 14.74
CA ALA A 425 13.95 8.10 15.08
C ALA A 425 12.80 7.16 15.47
N ASP A 426 12.64 6.03 14.77
CA ASP A 426 11.69 4.97 15.14
C ASP A 426 11.99 4.41 16.54
N SER A 427 13.25 4.07 16.81
CA SER A 427 13.65 3.51 18.11
C SER A 427 13.50 4.53 19.25
N TRP A 428 13.92 5.77 19.02
CA TRP A 428 13.79 6.88 19.96
C TRP A 428 12.32 7.14 20.29
N ALA A 429 11.45 7.20 19.27
CA ALA A 429 10.02 7.47 19.47
C ALA A 429 9.35 6.35 20.27
N LYS A 430 9.73 5.09 20.04
CA LYS A 430 9.25 3.96 20.83
C LYS A 430 9.68 4.05 22.29
N GLU A 431 10.94 4.41 22.54
CA GLU A 431 11.44 4.59 23.91
C GLU A 431 10.74 5.76 24.62
N THR A 432 10.62 6.90 23.94
CA THR A 432 9.96 8.11 24.47
C THR A 432 8.48 7.87 24.72
N ALA A 433 7.75 7.23 23.81
CA ALA A 433 6.34 6.89 24.02
C ALA A 433 6.11 6.01 25.27
N ASN A 434 7.04 5.09 25.57
CA ASN A 434 6.98 4.29 26.81
C ASN A 434 7.28 5.13 28.07
N LYS A 435 8.17 6.13 27.97
CA LYS A 435 8.43 7.07 29.07
C LYS A 435 7.22 7.97 29.32
N VAL A 436 6.62 8.52 28.26
CA VAL A 436 5.38 9.30 28.33
C VAL A 436 4.27 8.48 28.97
N TYR A 437 4.04 7.25 28.48
CA TYR A 437 3.08 6.31 29.07
C TYR A 437 3.31 6.11 30.57
N SER A 438 4.57 5.95 31.00
CA SER A 438 4.90 5.77 32.42
C SER A 438 4.51 6.99 33.26
N ARG A 439 4.63 8.22 32.73
CA ARG A 439 4.20 9.46 33.41
C ARG A 439 2.68 9.61 33.46
N VAL A 440 1.96 9.08 32.47
CA VAL A 440 0.49 9.16 32.37
C VAL A 440 -0.21 8.16 33.31
N VAL A 441 0.46 7.06 33.66
CA VAL A 441 -0.10 6.00 34.52
C VAL A 441 0.32 6.12 35.99
N THR A 442 1.40 6.85 36.30
CA THR A 442 1.75 7.28 37.66
C THR A 442 0.95 8.50 38.08
#